data_AF-A0A3S5J5M5-F1
#
_entry.id   AF-A0A3S5J5M5-F1
#
_cell.length_a   1.000
_cell.length_b   1.000
_cell.length_c   1.000
_cell.angle_alpha   90.00
_cell.angle_beta   90.00
_cell.angle_gamma   90.00
#
_symmetry.space_group_name_H-M   'P 1'
#
loop_
_entity.id
_entity.type
_entity.pdbx_description
1 polymer ?
#
loop_
_entity_poly.entity_id
_entity_poly.type
_entity_poly.pdbx_seq_one_letter_code
_entity_poly.pdbx_strand_id
1 'polypeptide(L)'
;MPPHEESRCDRDEVARHRILDSPTGSFYVMRTDTGHVETGWFDMLDGPGAGGRTSESLGMADPHLLPEFCRRILHAMRGHSVDFEDIETPPGTGFQRAVWNAARKIPPGMTITYGQLADRVHRPKAARAVGQAMRRNRLPIVIPCHRVIGAGDLGGFGGHGSKGRWPSIKSMLLEAESGLRP
;
A
#
# COMPACT_ATOMS: atom_id res chain seq x y z
N MET A 1 -24.43 -25.78 10.33
CA MET A 1 -23.64 -24.56 10.58
C MET A 1 -22.18 -24.93 10.43
N PRO A 2 -21.43 -24.36 9.48
CA PRO A 2 -19.99 -24.59 9.41
C PRO A 2 -19.31 -23.85 10.59
N PRO A 3 -18.27 -24.43 11.20
CA PRO A 3 -17.54 -23.78 12.28
C PRO A 3 -16.77 -22.58 11.74
N HIS A 4 -16.69 -21.53 12.56
CA HIS A 4 -15.84 -20.38 12.32
C HIS A 4 -14.38 -20.84 12.24
N GLU A 5 -13.80 -20.74 11.05
CA GLU A 5 -12.37 -20.96 10.83
C GLU A 5 -11.63 -19.75 11.41
N GLU A 6 -11.32 -19.85 12.70
CA GLU A 6 -10.38 -18.95 13.37
C GLU A 6 -9.05 -19.05 12.61
N SER A 7 -8.65 -17.91 12.02
CA SER A 7 -7.34 -17.72 11.41
C SER A 7 -6.26 -18.02 12.43
N ARG A 8 -5.75 -19.27 12.42
CA ARG A 8 -4.49 -19.62 13.05
C ARG A 8 -3.42 -18.78 12.37
N CYS A 9 -3.03 -17.70 13.03
CA CYS A 9 -1.74 -17.07 12.80
C CYS A 9 -0.71 -18.16 13.11
N ASP A 10 -0.14 -18.75 12.07
CA ASP A 10 0.84 -19.82 12.21
C ASP A 10 2.08 -19.21 12.84
N ARG A 11 2.42 -19.63 14.07
CA ARG A 11 3.48 -19.03 14.89
C ARG A 11 4.90 -19.32 14.38
N ASP A 12 5.01 -19.99 13.24
CA ASP A 12 6.26 -20.43 12.61
C ASP A 12 6.58 -19.72 11.29
N GLU A 13 5.76 -18.76 10.84
CA GLU A 13 6.03 -18.00 9.60
C GLU A 13 7.25 -17.07 9.78
N VAL A 14 8.36 -17.41 9.13
CA VAL A 14 9.59 -16.61 9.23
C VAL A 14 9.54 -15.48 8.20
N ALA A 15 9.39 -14.25 8.68
CA ALA A 15 9.52 -13.05 7.86
C ALA A 15 10.98 -12.62 7.70
N ARG A 16 11.31 -12.08 6.52
CA ARG A 16 12.53 -11.32 6.27
C ARG A 16 12.17 -9.94 5.77
N HIS A 17 12.99 -8.96 6.09
CA HIS A 17 12.77 -7.60 5.59
C HIS A 17 14.05 -6.94 5.11
N ARG A 18 13.85 -5.93 4.25
CA ARG A 18 14.87 -4.97 3.84
C ARG A 18 14.32 -3.57 4.03
N ILE A 19 15.13 -2.70 4.62
CA ILE A 19 14.84 -1.26 4.70
C ILE A 19 15.50 -0.56 3.53
N LEU A 20 14.71 0.22 2.80
CA LEU A 20 15.14 1.06 1.70
C LEU A 20 15.22 2.52 2.19
N ASP A 21 16.34 3.17 1.90
CA ASP A 21 16.38 4.63 1.91
C ASP A 21 15.66 5.14 0.66
N SER A 22 14.52 5.81 0.87
CA SER A 22 13.61 6.20 -0.20
C SER A 22 13.36 7.71 -0.19
N PRO A 23 12.91 8.30 -1.32
CA PRO A 23 12.52 9.71 -1.37
C PRO A 23 11.46 10.12 -0.33
N THR A 24 10.75 9.14 0.23
CA THR A 24 9.67 9.34 1.21
C THR A 24 10.05 8.82 2.60
N GLY A 25 11.35 8.67 2.88
CA GLY A 25 11.91 8.16 4.15
C GLY A 25 12.07 6.63 4.17
N SER A 26 12.43 6.08 5.33
CA SER A 26 12.70 4.65 5.50
C SER A 26 11.49 3.80 5.13
N PHE A 27 11.64 2.99 4.09
CA PHE A 27 10.57 2.15 3.53
C PHE A 27 10.96 0.68 3.62
N TYR A 28 10.19 -0.13 4.33
CA TYR A 28 10.41 -1.56 4.42
C TYR A 28 9.78 -2.31 3.24
N VAL A 29 10.48 -3.35 2.83
CA VAL A 29 9.95 -4.47 2.04
C VAL A 29 10.09 -5.70 2.91
N MET A 30 8.99 -6.42 3.14
CA MET A 30 8.97 -7.65 3.92
C MET A 30 8.43 -8.78 3.06
N ARG A 31 9.00 -9.96 3.23
CA ARG A 31 8.54 -11.19 2.60
C ARG A 31 8.53 -12.31 3.63
N THR A 32 7.45 -13.07 3.66
CA THR A 32 7.37 -14.29 4.46
C THR A 32 7.87 -15.51 3.68
N ASP A 33 8.21 -16.59 4.38
CA ASP A 33 8.62 -17.85 3.76
C ASP A 33 7.53 -18.49 2.88
N THR A 34 6.25 -18.23 3.17
CA THR A 34 5.10 -18.59 2.33
C THR A 34 5.01 -17.79 1.02
N GLY A 35 5.85 -16.75 0.89
CA GLY A 35 5.99 -15.94 -0.30
C GLY A 35 5.15 -14.66 -0.29
N HIS A 36 4.35 -14.41 0.76
CA HIS A 36 3.59 -13.17 0.91
C HIS A 36 4.54 -11.97 1.03
N VAL A 37 4.19 -10.86 0.37
CA VAL A 37 5.00 -9.63 0.37
C VAL A 37 4.18 -8.50 0.95
N GLU A 38 4.81 -7.70 1.80
CA GLU A 38 4.27 -6.44 2.31
C GLU A 38 5.27 -5.31 2.18
N THR A 39 4.75 -4.10 2.08
CA THR A 39 5.57 -2.90 2.02
C THR A 39 4.96 -1.77 2.85
N GLY A 40 5.79 -0.80 3.21
CA GLY A 40 5.33 0.38 3.94
C GLY A 40 6.49 1.21 4.46
N TRP A 41 6.17 2.37 5.01
CA TRP A 41 7.12 3.17 5.76
C TRP A 41 7.33 2.61 7.16
N PHE A 42 8.60 2.59 7.60
CA PHE A 42 9.00 2.06 8.91
C PHE A 42 8.37 2.85 10.06
N ASP A 43 8.14 4.15 9.89
CA ASP A 43 7.43 5.02 10.85
C ASP A 43 5.90 4.78 10.92
N MET A 44 5.34 3.87 10.09
CA MET A 44 3.97 3.36 10.28
C MET A 44 3.87 2.23 11.29
N LEU A 45 4.98 1.58 11.63
CA LEU A 45 4.98 0.39 12.48
C LEU A 45 4.69 0.79 13.93
N ASP A 46 4.05 -0.12 14.67
CA ASP A 46 3.78 0.01 16.11
C ASP A 46 2.87 1.20 16.50
N GLY A 47 2.37 1.96 15.52
CA GLY A 47 1.61 3.20 15.71
C GLY A 47 0.09 3.08 15.49
N PRO A 48 -0.68 4.10 15.90
CA PRO A 48 -2.11 4.19 15.61
C PRO A 48 -2.35 4.30 14.10
N GLY A 49 -3.05 3.33 13.50
CA GLY A 49 -3.22 3.26 12.04
C GLY A 49 -2.27 2.28 11.35
N ALA A 50 -1.38 1.63 12.11
CA ALA A 50 -0.56 0.52 11.63
C ALA A 50 -1.40 -0.68 11.15
N GLY A 51 -2.70 -0.77 11.51
CA GLY A 51 -3.55 -1.87 11.04
C GLY A 51 -3.02 -3.25 11.45
N GLY A 52 -2.37 -3.31 12.62
CA GLY A 52 -1.71 -4.52 13.15
C GLY A 52 -0.29 -4.74 12.67
N ARG A 53 0.32 -3.82 11.91
CA ARG A 53 1.73 -3.88 11.52
C ARG A 53 2.62 -3.57 12.72
N THR A 54 3.57 -4.45 13.03
CA THR A 54 4.54 -4.23 14.11
C THR A 54 5.96 -4.36 13.57
N SER A 55 6.92 -3.72 14.21
CA SER A 55 8.34 -3.91 13.86
C SER A 55 8.79 -5.35 14.08
N GLU A 56 8.22 -6.03 15.09
CA GLU A 56 8.46 -7.45 15.36
C GLU A 56 8.03 -8.35 14.19
N SER A 57 6.93 -8.04 13.50
CA SER A 57 6.43 -8.87 12.39
C SER A 57 7.28 -8.74 11.12
N LEU A 58 8.27 -7.86 11.07
CA LEU A 58 9.20 -7.76 9.94
C LEU A 58 10.23 -8.89 9.91
N GLY A 59 10.42 -9.60 11.02
CA GLY A 59 11.39 -10.68 11.13
C GLY A 59 12.83 -10.26 10.84
N MET A 60 13.63 -11.14 10.26
CA MET A 60 15.09 -10.95 10.15
C MET A 60 15.47 -9.97 9.04
N ALA A 61 16.41 -9.08 9.31
CA ALA A 61 16.96 -8.19 8.28
C ALA A 61 17.75 -8.99 7.23
N ASP A 62 17.47 -8.72 5.96
CA ASP A 62 18.13 -9.32 4.79
C ASP A 62 18.41 -8.24 3.74
N PRO A 63 19.67 -7.75 3.62
CA PRO A 63 20.02 -6.69 2.68
C PRO A 63 19.89 -7.12 1.21
N HIS A 64 19.79 -8.42 0.93
CA HIS A 64 19.66 -8.98 -0.41
C HIS A 64 18.24 -9.41 -0.74
N LEU A 65 17.26 -9.12 0.12
CA LEU A 65 15.86 -9.45 -0.13
C LEU A 65 15.35 -8.74 -1.40
N LEU A 66 14.82 -9.54 -2.33
CA LEU A 66 14.10 -9.12 -3.53
C LEU A 66 14.72 -7.89 -4.24
N PRO A 67 15.98 -7.97 -4.72
CA PRO A 67 16.71 -6.78 -5.18
C PRO A 67 16.02 -6.06 -6.34
N GLU A 68 15.44 -6.82 -7.27
CA GLU A 68 14.73 -6.27 -8.42
C GLU A 68 13.40 -5.61 -8.04
N PHE A 69 12.64 -6.22 -7.13
CA PHE A 69 11.40 -5.62 -6.61
C PHE A 69 11.69 -4.32 -5.86
N CYS A 70 12.74 -4.29 -5.01
CA CYS A 70 13.16 -3.08 -4.32
C CYS A 70 13.55 -1.95 -5.29
N ARG A 71 14.26 -2.29 -6.37
CA ARG A 71 14.62 -1.34 -7.45
C ARG A 71 13.36 -0.77 -8.12
N ARG A 72 12.39 -1.63 -8.44
CA ARG A 72 11.09 -1.26 -9.02
C ARG A 72 10.29 -0.32 -8.12
N ILE A 73 10.23 -0.60 -6.81
CA ILE A 73 9.60 0.29 -5.82
C ILE A 73 10.23 1.68 -5.84
N LEU A 74 11.57 1.76 -5.78
CA LEU A 74 12.27 3.04 -5.79
C LEU A 74 12.07 3.81 -7.11
N HIS A 75 12.01 3.12 -8.25
CA HIS A 75 11.68 3.76 -9.53
C HIS A 75 10.26 4.32 -9.53
N ALA A 76 9.28 3.56 -9.05
CA ALA A 76 7.90 4.01 -8.97
C ALA A 76 7.75 5.22 -8.05
N MET A 77 8.43 5.24 -6.90
CA MET A 77 8.45 6.40 -5.98
C MET A 77 9.07 7.66 -6.59
N ARG A 78 9.92 7.51 -7.61
CA ARG A 78 10.50 8.63 -8.38
C ARG A 78 9.65 9.05 -9.57
N GLY A 79 8.44 8.49 -9.71
CA GLY A 79 7.50 8.81 -10.78
C GLY A 79 7.72 8.04 -12.08
N HIS A 80 8.65 7.09 -12.12
CA HIS A 80 8.82 6.26 -13.32
C HIS A 80 7.64 5.29 -13.47
N SER A 81 7.21 5.07 -14.72
CA SER A 81 6.25 4.02 -15.02
C SER A 81 6.89 2.66 -14.77
N VAL A 82 6.27 1.88 -13.88
CA VAL A 82 6.72 0.54 -13.49
C VAL A 82 5.51 -0.37 -13.50
N ASP A 83 5.61 -1.47 -14.23
CA ASP A 83 4.61 -2.52 -14.20
C ASP A 83 4.77 -3.36 -12.94
N PHE A 84 3.67 -3.70 -12.28
CA PHE A 84 3.61 -4.58 -11.12
C PHE A 84 2.67 -5.77 -11.32
N GLU A 85 2.19 -6.06 -12.54
CA GLU A 85 1.24 -7.14 -12.84
C GLU A 85 1.64 -8.51 -12.29
N ASP A 86 2.95 -8.81 -12.22
CA ASP A 86 3.54 -10.02 -11.65
C ASP A 86 3.42 -10.12 -10.11
N ILE A 87 2.98 -9.07 -9.43
CA ILE A 87 2.82 -9.03 -7.98
C ILE A 87 1.36 -9.27 -7.59
N GLU A 88 1.14 -10.27 -6.74
CA GLU A 88 -0.17 -10.59 -6.20
C GLU A 88 -0.64 -9.53 -5.19
N THR A 89 -1.96 -9.28 -5.17
CA THR A 89 -2.55 -8.43 -4.13
C THR A 89 -2.56 -9.17 -2.78
N PRO A 90 -2.48 -8.46 -1.64
CA PRO A 90 -2.45 -9.11 -0.35
C PRO A 90 -3.78 -9.86 -0.06
N PRO A 91 -3.79 -10.78 0.92
CA PRO A 91 -5.03 -11.42 1.37
C PRO A 91 -6.08 -10.39 1.78
N GLY A 92 -7.32 -10.61 1.34
CA GLY A 92 -8.43 -9.70 1.61
C GLY A 92 -9.75 -10.20 1.05
N THR A 93 -10.84 -9.55 1.47
CA THR A 93 -12.18 -9.87 0.97
C THR A 93 -12.27 -9.68 -0.54
N GLY A 94 -13.23 -10.32 -1.21
CA GLY A 94 -13.43 -10.13 -2.66
C GLY A 94 -13.62 -8.66 -3.04
N PHE A 95 -14.29 -7.88 -2.19
CA PHE A 95 -14.44 -6.44 -2.37
C PHE A 95 -13.10 -5.67 -2.24
N GLN A 96 -12.28 -6.00 -1.23
CA GLN A 96 -10.96 -5.36 -1.06
C GLN A 96 -10.05 -5.63 -2.25
N ARG A 97 -9.95 -6.89 -2.69
CA ARG A 97 -9.16 -7.27 -3.86
C ARG A 97 -9.65 -6.58 -5.14
N ALA A 98 -10.96 -6.50 -5.36
CA ALA A 98 -11.52 -5.76 -6.49
C ALA A 98 -11.13 -4.28 -6.47
N VAL A 99 -11.19 -3.63 -5.29
CA VAL A 99 -10.79 -2.23 -5.12
C VAL A 99 -9.30 -2.03 -5.37
N TRP A 100 -8.43 -2.89 -4.85
CA TRP A 100 -6.99 -2.81 -5.06
C TRP A 100 -6.62 -3.03 -6.53
N ASN A 101 -7.22 -4.01 -7.19
CA ASN A 101 -7.01 -4.26 -8.62
C ASN A 101 -7.51 -3.11 -9.49
N ALA A 102 -8.65 -2.50 -9.16
CA ALA A 102 -9.12 -1.32 -9.87
C ALA A 102 -8.20 -0.09 -9.67
N ALA A 103 -7.59 0.04 -8.49
CA ALA A 103 -6.65 1.12 -8.22
C ALA A 103 -5.30 0.95 -8.92
N ARG A 104 -4.80 -0.28 -9.09
CA ARG A 104 -3.58 -0.57 -9.86
C ARG A 104 -3.66 -0.09 -11.32
N LYS A 105 -4.87 0.02 -11.86
CA LYS A 105 -5.12 0.51 -13.22
C LYS A 105 -5.09 2.03 -13.36
N ILE A 106 -4.87 2.79 -12.28
CA ILE A 106 -4.74 4.24 -12.34
C ILE A 106 -3.32 4.57 -12.81
N PRO A 107 -3.11 5.25 -13.95
CA PRO A 107 -1.77 5.59 -14.43
C PRO A 107 -1.04 6.55 -13.49
N PRO A 108 0.32 6.54 -13.47
CA PRO A 108 1.10 7.59 -12.82
C PRO A 108 0.68 8.98 -13.31
N GLY A 109 0.62 9.94 -12.40
CA GLY A 109 0.29 11.34 -12.72
C GLY A 109 -1.20 11.60 -12.86
N MET A 110 -2.05 10.57 -12.73
CA MET A 110 -3.49 10.69 -12.66
C MET A 110 -4.00 10.41 -11.25
N THR A 111 -5.06 11.11 -10.86
CA THR A 111 -5.80 10.84 -9.63
C THR A 111 -7.27 10.59 -9.91
N ILE A 112 -7.91 9.85 -9.01
CA ILE A 112 -9.37 9.68 -8.99
C ILE A 112 -9.88 9.85 -7.57
N THR A 113 -11.17 10.14 -7.44
CA THR A 113 -11.83 10.17 -6.14
C THR A 113 -12.21 8.78 -5.65
N TYR A 114 -12.41 8.63 -4.34
CA TYR A 114 -12.99 7.40 -3.77
C TYR A 114 -14.35 7.04 -4.39
N GLY A 115 -15.16 8.03 -4.81
CA GLY A 115 -16.43 7.81 -5.51
C GLY A 115 -16.22 7.22 -6.90
N GLN A 116 -15.33 7.82 -7.69
CA GLN A 116 -14.98 7.30 -9.02
C GLN A 116 -14.40 5.88 -8.96
N LEU A 117 -13.61 5.57 -7.91
CA LEU A 117 -13.13 4.21 -7.71
C LEU A 117 -14.26 3.24 -7.32
N ALA A 118 -15.25 3.71 -6.55
CA ALA A 118 -16.44 2.94 -6.20
C ALA A 118 -17.28 2.61 -7.45
N ASP A 119 -17.39 3.54 -8.39
CA ASP A 119 -18.04 3.33 -9.69
C ASP A 119 -17.31 2.25 -10.50
N ARG A 120 -15.97 2.28 -10.54
CA ARG A 120 -15.14 1.29 -11.27
C ARG A 120 -15.26 -0.14 -10.74
N VAL A 121 -15.68 -0.31 -9.48
CA VAL A 121 -15.96 -1.63 -8.90
C VAL A 121 -17.46 -1.95 -8.85
N HIS A 122 -18.27 -1.23 -9.63
CA HIS A 122 -19.72 -1.39 -9.74
C HIS A 122 -20.46 -1.25 -8.41
N ARG A 123 -19.98 -0.36 -7.53
CA ARG A 123 -20.56 -0.05 -6.23
C ARG A 123 -20.61 1.47 -6.00
N PRO A 124 -21.39 2.23 -6.80
CA PRO A 124 -21.33 3.71 -6.82
C PRO A 124 -21.56 4.39 -5.46
N LYS A 125 -22.33 3.76 -4.57
CA LYS A 125 -22.62 4.29 -3.21
C LYS A 125 -21.56 3.91 -2.16
N ALA A 126 -20.47 3.25 -2.56
CA ALA A 126 -19.53 2.61 -1.64
C ALA A 126 -18.23 3.40 -1.40
N ALA A 127 -18.17 4.71 -1.68
CA ALA A 127 -16.97 5.53 -1.51
C ALA A 127 -16.30 5.38 -0.12
N ARG A 128 -17.10 5.36 0.96
CA ARG A 128 -16.59 5.14 2.33
C ARG A 128 -15.99 3.74 2.50
N ALA A 129 -16.63 2.71 1.94
CA ALA A 129 -16.15 1.33 1.99
C ALA A 129 -14.86 1.16 1.17
N VAL A 130 -14.74 1.82 0.02
CA VAL A 130 -13.51 1.90 -0.76
C VAL A 130 -12.39 2.53 0.07
N GLY A 131 -12.66 3.63 0.77
CA GLY A 131 -11.71 4.23 1.72
C GLY A 131 -11.23 3.23 2.78
N GLN A 132 -12.14 2.42 3.34
CA GLN A 132 -11.79 1.37 4.31
C GLN A 132 -11.01 0.19 3.70
N ALA A 133 -11.22 -0.11 2.42
CA ALA A 133 -10.41 -1.09 1.69
C ALA A 133 -9.00 -0.54 1.43
N MET A 134 -8.87 0.75 1.05
CA MET A 134 -7.58 1.41 0.86
C MET A 134 -6.76 1.52 2.14
N ARG A 135 -7.40 1.74 3.30
CA ARG A 135 -6.71 1.73 4.60
C ARG A 135 -6.09 0.39 4.95
N ARG A 136 -6.58 -0.71 4.37
CA ARG A 136 -6.05 -2.06 4.56
C ARG A 136 -5.02 -2.46 3.50
N ASN A 137 -4.62 -1.54 2.63
CA ASN A 137 -3.58 -1.78 1.66
C ASN A 137 -2.23 -2.03 2.37
N ARG A 138 -1.73 -3.27 2.30
CA ARG A 138 -0.42 -3.70 2.81
C ARG A 138 0.69 -3.68 1.76
N LEU A 139 0.38 -3.25 0.55
CA LEU A 139 1.31 -3.11 -0.57
C LEU A 139 1.21 -1.70 -1.18
N PRO A 140 1.45 -0.61 -0.44
CA PRO A 140 1.59 0.73 -1.01
C PRO A 140 2.63 0.76 -2.14
N ILE A 141 2.54 1.76 -3.01
CA ILE A 141 3.32 1.87 -4.28
C ILE A 141 2.89 0.84 -5.34
N VAL A 142 2.87 -0.45 -5.01
CA VAL A 142 2.34 -1.51 -5.90
C VAL A 142 0.84 -1.30 -6.11
N ILE A 143 0.09 -1.13 -5.02
CA ILE A 143 -1.28 -0.64 -5.01
C ILE A 143 -1.18 0.87 -4.74
N PRO A 144 -1.41 1.73 -5.74
CA PRO A 144 -1.10 3.15 -5.67
C PRO A 144 -2.19 3.94 -4.93
N CYS A 145 -2.34 3.70 -3.64
CA CYS A 145 -3.36 4.35 -2.82
C CYS A 145 -3.17 5.88 -2.70
N HIS A 146 -1.98 6.41 -3.04
CA HIS A 146 -1.73 7.85 -3.14
C HIS A 146 -2.47 8.49 -4.32
N ARG A 147 -2.83 7.73 -5.36
CA ARG A 147 -3.59 8.21 -6.52
C ARG A 147 -5.10 8.30 -6.27
N VAL A 148 -5.59 7.86 -5.11
CA VAL A 148 -7.02 7.90 -4.75
C VAL A 148 -7.26 8.97 -3.68
N ILE A 149 -8.01 10.02 -4.02
CA ILE A 149 -8.18 11.23 -3.19
C ILE A 149 -9.64 11.44 -2.75
N GLY A 150 -9.84 12.35 -1.79
CA GLY A 150 -11.17 12.86 -1.45
C GLY A 150 -11.74 13.72 -2.58
N ALA A 151 -13.05 13.97 -2.57
CA ALA A 151 -13.69 14.82 -3.58
C ALA A 151 -13.31 16.31 -3.46
N GLY A 152 -12.75 16.73 -2.32
CA GLY A 152 -12.30 18.10 -2.08
C GLY A 152 -11.02 18.22 -1.26
N ASP A 153 -10.34 17.10 -0.98
CA ASP A 153 -9.08 17.08 -0.23
C ASP A 153 -8.21 15.88 -0.64
N LEU A 154 -6.95 15.86 -0.18
CA LEU A 154 -6.05 14.72 -0.41
C LEU A 154 -6.54 13.44 0.29
N GLY A 155 -7.41 13.53 1.29
CA GLY A 155 -7.83 12.42 2.13
C GLY A 155 -6.73 11.85 3.01
N GLY A 156 -7.02 10.73 3.68
CA GLY A 156 -6.02 9.97 4.44
C GLY A 156 -5.07 9.17 3.54
N PHE A 157 -3.92 8.79 4.08
CA PHE A 157 -2.90 8.00 3.39
C PHE A 157 -2.35 6.88 4.28
N GLY A 158 -2.16 5.68 3.73
CA GLY A 158 -1.52 4.55 4.44
C GLY A 158 -2.24 4.03 5.70
N GLY A 159 -3.51 4.38 5.92
CA GLY A 159 -4.24 4.06 7.17
C GLY A 159 -4.29 5.21 8.18
N HIS A 160 -3.63 6.33 7.87
CA HIS A 160 -3.55 7.51 8.73
C HIS A 160 -4.49 8.63 8.27
N GLY A 161 -4.75 9.59 9.15
CA GLY A 161 -5.62 10.74 8.89
C GLY A 161 -4.96 11.81 8.00
N SER A 162 -5.61 12.97 7.89
CA SER A 162 -5.13 14.14 7.15
C SER A 162 -4.13 15.01 7.92
N LYS A 163 -3.50 14.46 8.96
CA LYS A 163 -2.55 15.16 9.84
C LYS A 163 -1.22 14.42 9.91
N GLY A 164 -0.14 15.16 10.23
CA GLY A 164 1.22 14.62 10.30
C GLY A 164 1.88 14.50 8.92
N ARG A 165 2.84 13.58 8.81
CA ARG A 165 3.68 13.41 7.62
C ARG A 165 2.97 12.72 6.44
N TRP A 166 1.88 12.00 6.68
CA TRP A 166 1.23 11.14 5.67
C TRP A 166 0.64 11.88 4.47
N PRO A 167 -0.04 13.03 4.64
CA PRO A 167 -0.43 13.87 3.52
C PRO A 167 0.79 14.36 2.71
N SER A 168 1.89 14.72 3.39
CA SER A 168 3.13 15.14 2.70
C SER A 168 3.72 14.01 1.87
N ILE A 169 3.76 12.77 2.37
CA ILE A 169 4.21 11.61 1.57
C ILE A 169 3.32 11.43 0.33
N LYS A 170 2.00 11.54 0.50
CA LYS A 170 1.06 11.44 -0.62
C LYS A 170 1.33 12.53 -1.67
N SER A 171 1.53 13.78 -1.24
CA SER A 171 1.87 14.88 -2.14
C SER A 171 3.20 14.65 -2.86
N MET A 172 4.26 14.25 -2.14
CA MET A 172 5.58 13.96 -2.73
C MET A 172 5.50 12.90 -3.83
N LEU A 173 4.71 11.83 -3.62
CA LEU A 173 4.53 10.79 -4.63
C LEU A 173 3.75 11.30 -5.85
N LEU A 174 2.71 12.11 -5.65
CA LEU A 174 1.94 12.71 -6.74
C LEU A 174 2.78 13.71 -7.55
N GLU A 175 3.58 14.54 -6.87
CA GLU A 175 4.51 15.49 -7.48
C GLU A 175 5.54 14.75 -8.33
N ALA A 176 6.18 13.71 -7.79
CA ALA A 176 7.14 12.88 -8.51
C ALA A 176 6.54 12.28 -9.80
N GLU A 177 5.29 11.80 -9.75
CA GLU A 177 4.60 11.24 -10.90
C GLU A 177 4.12 12.28 -11.92
N SER A 178 3.85 13.52 -11.49
CA SER A 178 3.40 14.59 -12.39
C SER A 178 4.52 15.19 -13.25
N GLY A 179 5.79 14.84 -12.96
CA GLY A 179 6.96 15.46 -13.60
C GLY A 179 7.20 16.90 -13.17
N LEU A 180 6.34 17.47 -12.31
CA LEU A 180 6.55 18.75 -11.67
C LEU A 180 7.54 18.55 -10.53
N ARG A 181 8.82 18.81 -10.81
CA ARG A 181 9.77 19.10 -9.73
C ARG A 181 9.44 20.51 -9.21
N PRO A 182 9.42 20.76 -7.89
CA PRO A 182 9.49 22.13 -7.39
C PRO A 182 10.78 22.84 -7.86
#